data_AF-A0A7R9F1V2-F1
#
_entry.id   AF-A0A7R9F1V2-F1
#
_cell.length_a   1.000
_cell.length_b   1.000
_cell.length_c   1.000
_cell.angle_alpha   90.00
_cell.angle_beta   90.00
_cell.angle_gamma   90.00
#
_symmetry.space_group_name_H-M   'P 1'
#
loop_
_entity.id
_entity.type
_entity.pdbx_description
1 polymer ?
#
loop_
_entity_poly.entity_id
_entity_poly.type
_entity_poly.pdbx_seq_one_letter_code
_entity_poly.pdbx_strand_id
1 'polypeptide(L)' 'MGGWKLEVLKMALYMSFPVGMFHYFNQPDLFEKWVVKTRRELFPPENMTHKDEIIDCIQKLQEKQELEMLRLLEGGQKT' A
#
# COMPACT_ATOMS: atom_id res chain seq x y z
N MET A 1 37.76 36.60 -26.89
CA MET A 1 37.58 35.37 -27.70
C MET A 1 37.10 34.19 -26.85
N GLY A 2 35.97 34.33 -26.13
CA GLY A 2 35.44 33.28 -25.23
C GLY A 2 33.99 32.87 -25.48
N GLY A 3 33.26 33.58 -26.36
CA GLY A 3 31.81 33.40 -26.54
C GLY A 3 31.42 31.99 -27.01
N TRP A 4 32.05 31.50 -28.09
CA TRP A 4 31.69 30.20 -28.67
C TRP A 4 31.95 29.02 -27.74
N LYS A 5 33.02 29.06 -26.93
CA LYS A 5 33.31 28.03 -25.93
C LYS A 5 32.24 27.98 -24.84
N LEU A 6 31.72 29.15 -24.45
CA LEU A 6 30.64 29.27 -23.47
C LEU A 6 29.31 28.77 -24.02
N GLU A 7 29.02 29.00 -25.30
CA GLU A 7 27.82 28.48 -25.96
C GLU A 7 27.84 26.96 -26.07
N VAL A 8 28.98 26.36 -26.44
CA VAL A 8 29.14 24.90 -26.47
C VAL A 8 28.96 24.31 -25.07
N LEU A 9 29.51 24.94 -24.03
CA LEU A 9 29.30 24.51 -22.65
C LEU A 9 27.82 24.56 -22.25
N LYS A 10 27.11 25.62 -22.62
CA LYS A 10 25.67 25.80 -22.33
C LYS A 10 24.83 24.71 -22.99
N MET A 11 25.12 24.40 -24.25
CA MET A 11 24.44 23.34 -25.01
C MET A 11 24.76 21.95 -24.44
N ALA A 12 26.01 21.69 -24.05
CA ALA A 12 26.37 20.45 -23.38
C ALA A 12 25.63 20.28 -22.04
N LEU A 13 25.49 21.36 -21.26
CA LEU A 13 24.70 21.38 -20.03
C LEU A 13 23.23 21.11 -20.29
N TYR A 14 22.61 21.78 -21.27
CA TYR A 14 21.21 21.57 -21.61
C TYR A 14 20.91 20.16 -22.12
N MET A 15 21.86 19.51 -22.80
CA MET A 15 21.70 18.14 -23.30
C MET A 15 21.99 17.09 -22.22
N SER A 16 23.02 17.30 -21.40
CA SER A 16 23.41 16.35 -20.34
C SER A 16 22.54 16.44 -19.10
N PHE A 17 21.96 17.61 -18.81
CA PHE A 17 21.09 17.82 -17.65
C PHE A 17 19.86 16.91 -17.65
N PRO A 18 19.00 16.87 -18.70
CA PRO A 18 17.83 16.00 -18.71
C PRO A 18 18.20 14.52 -18.70
N VAL A 19 19.32 14.13 -19.33
CA VAL A 19 19.78 12.73 -19.36
C VAL A 19 20.32 12.30 -18.00
N GLY A 20 21.11 13.16 -17.33
CA GLY A 20 21.62 12.91 -15.99
C GLY A 20 20.51 12.91 -14.95
N MET A 21 19.55 13.83 -15.07
CA MET A 21 18.36 13.87 -14.23
C MET A 21 17.52 12.60 -14.44
N PHE A 22 17.27 12.18 -15.68
CA PHE A 22 16.60 10.92 -15.97
C PHE A 22 17.31 9.72 -15.34
N HIS A 23 18.64 9.64 -15.44
CA HIS A 23 19.41 8.55 -14.84
C HIS A 23 19.36 8.55 -13.31
N TYR A 24 19.35 9.72 -12.67
CA TYR A 24 19.26 9.84 -11.22
C TYR A 24 17.86 9.49 -10.70
N PHE A 25 16.81 9.98 -11.35
CA PHE A 25 15.43 9.76 -10.92
C PHE A 25 14.83 8.41 -11.37
N ASN A 26 15.38 7.76 -12.41
CA ASN A 26 14.95 6.43 -12.84
C ASN A 26 15.61 5.29 -12.03
N GLN A 27 16.43 5.58 -11.01
CA GLN A 27 16.94 4.53 -10.14
C GLN A 27 15.80 3.99 -9.25
N PRO A 28 15.42 2.71 -9.41
CA PRO A 28 14.29 2.12 -8.69
C PRO A 28 14.48 2.12 -7.16
N ASP A 29 15.71 2.20 -6.67
CA ASP A 29 16.06 2.27 -5.25
C ASP A 29 15.43 3.45 -4.49
N LEU A 30 15.37 4.64 -5.11
CA LEU A 30 14.79 5.81 -4.46
C LEU A 30 13.26 5.73 -4.43
N PHE A 31 12.69 5.13 -5.49
CA PHE A 31 11.26 4.89 -5.62
C PHE A 31 10.77 3.81 -4.66
N GLU A 32 11.49 2.69 -4.51
CA GLU A 32 11.13 1.63 -3.57
C GLU A 32 11.10 2.14 -2.12
N LYS A 33 12.11 2.91 -1.68
CA LYS A 33 12.12 3.45 -0.31
C LYS A 33 10.95 4.39 -0.05
N TRP A 34 10.60 5.23 -1.02
CA TRP A 34 9.47 6.15 -0.90
C TRP A 34 8.13 5.42 -0.92
N VAL A 35 7.91 4.53 -1.90
CA VAL A 35 6.67 3.75 -2.03
C VAL A 35 6.48 2.80 -0.85
N VAL A 36 7.53 2.10 -0.40
CA VAL A 36 7.46 1.20 0.76
C VAL A 36 7.10 1.99 2.02
N LYS A 37 7.66 3.19 2.20
CA LYS A 37 7.32 4.07 3.34
C LYS A 37 5.86 4.51 3.28
N THR A 38 5.40 5.03 2.14
CA THR A 38 4.00 5.44 1.94
C THR A 38 3.04 4.27 2.12
N ARG A 39 3.36 3.10 1.58
CA ARG A 39 2.54 1.89 1.74
C ARG A 39 2.47 1.44 3.20
N ARG A 40 3.54 1.59 3.97
CA ARG A 40 3.61 1.23 5.39
C ARG A 40 2.92 2.25 6.31
N GLU A 41 2.86 3.51 5.91
CA GLU A 41 2.08 4.55 6.60
C GLU A 41 0.57 4.39 6.35
N LEU A 42 0.16 4.12 5.10
CA LEU A 42 -1.25 3.90 4.75
C LEU A 42 -1.79 2.55 5.25
N PHE A 43 -0.95 1.51 5.23
CA PHE A 43 -1.27 0.18 5.74
C PHE A 43 -0.29 -0.14 6.87
N PRO A 44 -0.57 0.30 8.11
CA PRO A 44 0.20 -0.16 9.26
C PRO A 44 0.21 -1.70 9.23
N PRO A 45 1.35 -2.35 9.50
CA PRO A 45 1.44 -3.80 9.51
C PRO A 45 0.36 -4.32 10.46
N GLU A 46 -0.61 -5.09 9.94
CA GLU A 46 -1.65 -5.72 10.74
C GLU A 46 -0.96 -6.48 11.88
N ASN A 47 -1.21 -6.07 13.12
CA ASN A 47 -0.82 -6.86 14.28
C ASN A 47 -1.54 -8.21 14.15
N MET A 48 -0.80 -9.31 14.04
CA MET A 48 -1.40 -10.65 13.87
C MET A 48 -2.45 -10.96 14.95
N THR A 49 -2.24 -10.43 16.16
CA THR A 49 -3.19 -10.51 17.29
C THR A 49 -4.58 -9.94 16.97
N HIS A 50 -4.68 -8.83 16.23
CA HIS A 50 -5.98 -8.25 15.88
C HIS A 50 -6.73 -9.10 14.85
N LYS A 51 -6.01 -9.83 13.99
CA LYS A 51 -6.65 -10.74 13.02
C LYS A 51 -7.33 -11.89 13.73
N ASP A 52 -6.64 -12.48 14.70
CA ASP A 52 -7.17 -13.60 15.47
C ASP A 52 -8.41 -13.16 16.26
N GLU A 53 -8.37 -12.00 16.93
CA GLU A 53 -9.52 -11.46 17.67
C GLU A 53 -10.74 -11.18 16.77
N ILE A 54 -10.52 -10.68 15.55
CA ILE A 54 -11.60 -10.43 14.58
C ILE A 54 -12.23 -11.75 14.13
N ILE A 55 -11.41 -12.76 13.82
CA ILE A 55 -11.90 -14.09 13.41
C ILE A 55 -12.71 -14.73 14.53
N ASP A 56 -12.21 -14.66 15.76
CA ASP A 56 -12.86 -15.20 16.96
C ASP A 56 -14.21 -14.51 17.23
N CYS A 57 -14.29 -13.20 16.98
CA CYS A 57 -15.53 -12.42 17.10
C CYS A 57 -16.57 -12.84 16.05
N ILE A 58 -16.13 -13.04 14.79
CA ILE A 58 -17.00 -13.48 13.70
C ILE A 58 -17.59 -14.87 13.99
N GLN A 59 -16.75 -15.82 14.42
CA GLN A 59 -17.22 -17.18 14.76
C GLN A 59 -18.27 -17.15 15.88
N LYS A 60 -18.02 -16.39 16.95
CA LYS A 60 -18.98 -16.24 18.06
C LYS A 60 -20.31 -15.61 17.64
N LEU A 61 -20.30 -14.71 16.65
CA LEU A 61 -21.52 -14.13 16.10
C LEU A 61 -22.30 -15.14 15.26
N GLN A 62 -21.61 -15.93 14.43
CA GLN A 62 -22.24 -16.97 13.61
C GLN A 62 -22.90 -18.04 14.46
N GLU A 63 -22.19 -18.55 15.48
CA GLU A 63 -22.74 -19.56 16.41
C GLU A 63 -24.01 -19.07 17.12
N LYS A 64 -24.05 -17.79 17.51
CA LYS A 64 -25.24 -17.20 18.13
C LYS A 64 -26.42 -17.14 17.15
N GLN A 65 -26.17 -16.77 15.90
CA GLN A 65 -27.22 -16.72 14.88
C GLN A 65 -27.75 -18.12 14.54
N GLU A 66 -26.88 -19.12 14.43
CA GLU A 66 -27.30 -20.51 14.20
C GLU A 66 -28.15 -21.06 15.35
N LEU A 67 -27.75 -20.81 16.59
CA LEU A 67 -28.50 -21.22 17.76
C LEU A 67 -29.89 -20.57 17.83
N GLU A 68 -29.98 -19.27 17.49
CA GLU A 68 -31.25 -18.55 17.44
C GLU A 68 -32.15 -19.07 16.32
N MET A 69 -31.59 -19.35 15.14
CA MET A 69 -32.33 -19.96 14.03
C MET A 69 -32.88 -21.35 14.39
N LEU A 70 -32.08 -22.19 15.04
CA LEU A 70 -32.51 -23.51 15.52
C LEU A 70 -33.67 -23.42 16.53
N ARG A 71 -33.62 -22.47 17.47
CA ARG A 71 -34.71 -22.24 18.43
C ARG A 71 -36.02 -21.83 17.77
N LEU A 72 -35.96 -21.01 16.72
CA LEU A 72 -37.15 -20.60 15.96
C LEU A 72 -37.75 -21.78 15.18
N LEU A 73 -36.90 -22.64 14.61
CA LEU A 73 -37.33 -23.86 13.90
C LEU A 73 -37.97 -24.87 14.88
N GLU A 74 -37.38 -25.10 16.05
CA GLU A 74 -37.95 -25.98 17.09
C GLU A 74 -39.27 -25.43 17.66
N GLY A 75 -39.40 -24.10 17.77
CA GLY A 75 -40.65 -23.44 18.18
C GLY A 75 -41.76 -23.52 17.15
N GLY A 76 -41.42 -23.44 15.85
CA GLY A 76 -42.37 -23.59 14.74
C GLY A 76 -42.87 -25.02 14.51
N GLN A 77 -42.11 -26.03 14.96
CA GLN A 77 -42.44 -27.45 14.76
C GLN A 77 -43.39 -28.04 15.83
N LYS A 78 -43.73 -27.27 16.89
CA LYS A 78 -44.62 -27.69 17.99
C LYS A 78 -46.09 -27.25 17.85
N THR A 79 -46.50 -26.71 16.69
CA THR A 79 -47.91 -26.38 16.38
C THR A 79 -48.41 -27.28 15.27
#